data_AF-A0A0F8XB04-F1
#
_entry.id   AF-A0A0F8XB04-F1
#
_cell.length_a   1.000
_cell.length_b   1.000
_cell.length_c   1.000
_cell.angle_alpha   90.00
_cell.angle_beta   90.00
_cell.angle_gamma   90.00
#
_symmetry.space_group_name_H-M   'P 1'
#
loop_
_entity.id
_entity.type
_entity.pdbx_description
1 polymer ?
#
loop_
_entity_poly.entity_id
_entity_poly.type
_entity_poly.pdbx_seq_one_letter_code
_entity_poly.pdbx_strand_id
1 'polypeptide(L)'
;MTKTKVVHCKKDEYDVYIGRGSMWGNPFIIGLDGTRLEVIRKYEKRIRQLPYLLKNLYLLKNKVLGCWCAPKACHGDVLIKLIKELNV
;
A
#
# COMPACT_ATOMS: atom_id res chain seq x y z
N MET A 1 -19.11 5.97 -6.93
CA MET A 1 -17.63 6.00 -7.05
C MET A 1 -17.06 4.86 -6.22
N THR A 2 -16.14 4.08 -6.77
CA THR A 2 -15.57 2.90 -6.10
C THR A 2 -14.59 3.33 -5.02
N LYS A 3 -14.75 2.84 -3.79
CA LYS A 3 -13.81 3.14 -2.69
C LYS A 3 -12.51 2.37 -2.89
N THR A 4 -11.35 3.05 -2.79
CA THR A 4 -10.04 2.38 -2.83
C THR A 4 -9.98 1.28 -1.78
N LYS A 5 -9.61 0.07 -2.21
CA LYS A 5 -9.47 -1.13 -1.36
C LYS A 5 -8.27 -1.96 -1.81
N VAL A 6 -7.76 -2.80 -0.91
CA VAL A 6 -6.69 -3.76 -1.23
C VAL A 6 -7.26 -5.18 -1.31
N VAL A 7 -6.82 -5.95 -2.30
CA VAL A 7 -7.25 -7.33 -2.56
C VAL A 7 -6.05 -8.23 -2.87
N HIS A 8 -6.25 -9.56 -2.87
CA HIS A 8 -5.16 -10.47 -3.17
C HIS A 8 -4.90 -10.55 -4.67
N CYS A 9 -3.70 -10.17 -5.12
CA CYS A 9 -3.39 -9.99 -6.56
C CYS A 9 -3.40 -11.27 -7.43
N LYS A 10 -3.57 -12.46 -6.86
CA LYS A 10 -3.81 -13.70 -7.61
C LYS A 10 -5.21 -14.28 -7.47
N LYS A 11 -6.04 -13.71 -6.60
CA LYS A 11 -7.37 -14.26 -6.28
C LYS A 11 -8.50 -13.33 -6.71
N ASP A 12 -8.20 -12.04 -6.83
CA ASP A 12 -9.17 -11.00 -7.14
C ASP A 12 -8.65 -10.12 -8.28
N GLU A 13 -9.58 -9.51 -9.01
CA GLU A 13 -9.27 -8.46 -9.99
C GLU A 13 -8.79 -7.18 -9.29
N TYR A 14 -7.83 -6.48 -9.90
CA TYR A 14 -7.27 -5.24 -9.39
C TYR A 14 -6.89 -4.29 -10.53
N ASP A 15 -6.87 -2.99 -10.23
CA ASP A 15 -6.45 -1.95 -11.17
C ASP A 15 -4.94 -1.70 -11.11
N VAL A 16 -4.37 -1.68 -9.89
CA VAL A 16 -2.97 -1.29 -9.67
C VAL A 16 -2.26 -2.32 -8.80
N TYR A 17 -1.19 -2.91 -9.30
CA TYR A 17 -0.33 -3.79 -8.50
C TYR A 17 0.59 -2.98 -7.58
N ILE A 18 0.51 -3.22 -6.27
CA ILE A 18 1.29 -2.50 -5.25
C ILE A 18 2.31 -3.39 -4.54
N GLY A 19 2.51 -4.64 -4.98
CA GLY A 19 3.46 -5.56 -4.37
C GLY A 19 4.93 -5.17 -4.57
N ARG A 20 5.85 -6.01 -4.04
CA ARG A 20 7.30 -5.81 -4.24
C ARG A 20 7.64 -5.76 -5.73
N GLY A 21 8.58 -4.88 -6.09
CA GLY A 21 8.96 -4.57 -7.47
C GLY A 21 8.20 -3.39 -8.09
N SER A 22 7.11 -2.91 -7.47
CA SER A 22 6.46 -1.66 -7.87
C SER A 22 6.95 -0.47 -7.03
N MET A 23 6.65 0.76 -7.49
CA MET A 23 6.95 1.98 -6.74
C MET A 23 6.23 2.05 -5.38
N TRP A 24 5.18 1.24 -5.20
CA TRP A 24 4.36 1.16 -3.98
C TRP A 24 4.73 -0.04 -3.11
N GLY A 25 5.76 -0.81 -3.48
CA GLY A 25 6.16 -2.00 -2.77
C GLY A 25 6.73 -1.68 -1.39
N ASN A 26 6.36 -2.47 -0.38
CA ASN A 26 7.03 -2.42 0.91
C ASN A 26 8.43 -3.05 0.81
N PRO A 27 9.54 -2.30 1.02
CA PRO A 27 10.89 -2.86 0.96
C PRO A 27 11.22 -3.70 2.20
N PHE A 28 10.51 -3.53 3.31
CA PHE A 28 10.75 -4.25 4.55
C PHE A 28 10.18 -5.68 4.49
N ILE A 29 10.94 -6.65 5.00
CA ILE A 29 10.67 -8.08 4.93
C ILE A 29 10.26 -8.59 6.30
N ILE A 30 9.11 -9.28 6.38
CA ILE A 30 8.63 -9.89 7.63
C ILE A 30 9.63 -10.96 8.09
N GLY A 31 9.97 -10.98 9.38
CA GLY A 31 10.92 -11.90 9.98
C GLY A 31 12.36 -11.38 9.98
N LEU A 32 12.75 -10.60 8.96
CA LEU A 32 14.08 -9.96 8.89
C LEU A 32 14.05 -8.54 9.46
N ASP A 33 13.12 -7.71 8.99
CA ASP A 33 12.95 -6.32 9.42
C ASP A 33 11.95 -6.16 10.57
N GLY A 34 11.39 -7.27 11.07
CA GLY A 34 10.42 -7.31 12.16
C GLY A 34 9.14 -8.07 11.83
N THR A 35 8.17 -7.98 12.73
CA THR A 35 6.83 -8.53 12.58
C THR A 35 6.05 -7.82 11.47
N ARG A 36 4.93 -8.42 11.03
CA ARG A 36 4.03 -7.84 10.01
C ARG A 36 3.63 -6.40 10.33
N LEU A 37 3.25 -6.12 11.57
CA LEU A 37 2.82 -4.78 11.96
C LEU A 37 3.99 -3.80 12.00
N GLU A 38 5.17 -4.23 12.45
CA GLU A 38 6.36 -3.38 12.47
C GLU A 38 6.81 -2.99 11.07
N VAL A 39 6.86 -3.93 10.12
CA VAL A 39 7.24 -3.62 8.74
C VAL A 39 6.22 -2.72 8.03
N ILE A 40 4.93 -2.81 8.41
CA ILE A 40 3.89 -1.90 7.92
C ILE A 40 4.08 -0.49 8.53
N ARG A 41 4.38 -0.38 9.82
CA ARG A 41 4.69 0.91 10.47
C ARG A 41 5.95 1.56 9.89
N LYS A 42 7.00 0.77 9.67
CA LYS A 42 8.23 1.22 8.99
C LYS A 42 7.93 1.72 7.58
N TYR A 43 7.08 1.01 6.85
CA TYR A 43 6.61 1.43 5.53
C TYR A 43 5.87 2.76 5.57
N GLU A 44 4.93 2.95 6.50
CA GLU A 44 4.22 4.23 6.67
C GLU A 44 5.19 5.39 6.92
N LYS A 45 6.15 5.21 7.85
CA LYS A 45 7.19 6.20 8.11
C LYS A 45 7.98 6.54 6.84
N ARG A 46 8.36 5.53 6.06
CA ARG A 46 9.09 5.71 4.78
C ARG A 46 8.26 6.50 3.77
N ILE A 47 7.00 6.15 3.54
CA ILE A 47 6.17 6.83 2.52
C ILE A 47 5.99 8.31 2.87
N ARG A 48 5.77 8.64 4.15
CA ARG A 48 5.66 10.03 4.61
C ARG A 48 6.92 10.86 4.38
N GLN A 49 8.08 10.20 4.28
CA GLN A 49 9.38 10.84 4.02
C GLN A 49 9.75 10.90 2.53
N LEU A 50 8.90 10.38 1.63
CA LEU A 50 9.16 10.36 0.19
C LEU A 50 8.15 11.25 -0.54
N PRO A 51 8.45 12.55 -0.73
CA PRO A 51 7.53 13.51 -1.36
C PRO A 51 7.03 13.06 -2.72
N TYR A 52 7.85 12.37 -3.51
CA TYR A 52 7.44 11.89 -4.83
C TYR A 52 6.33 10.84 -4.75
N LEU A 53 6.33 9.96 -3.74
CA LEU A 53 5.25 8.98 -3.55
C LEU A 53 3.98 9.66 -3.06
N LEU A 54 4.10 10.58 -2.11
CA LEU A 54 2.96 11.36 -1.62
C LEU A 54 2.27 12.13 -2.74
N LYS A 55 3.05 12.79 -3.60
CA LYS A 55 2.55 13.51 -4.78
C LYS A 55 1.83 12.62 -5.78
N ASN A 56 2.12 11.31 -5.80
CA ASN A 56 1.51 10.35 -6.73
C ASN A 56 0.36 9.53 -6.13
N LEU A 57 -0.02 9.76 -4.86
CA LEU A 57 -1.09 9.00 -4.21
C LEU A 57 -2.44 9.13 -4.92
N TYR A 58 -2.70 10.25 -5.60
CA TYR A 58 -3.92 10.45 -6.40
C TYR A 58 -4.13 9.38 -7.48
N LEU A 59 -3.04 8.77 -7.98
CA LEU A 59 -3.10 7.68 -8.97
C LEU A 59 -3.79 6.42 -8.42
N LEU A 60 -3.86 6.29 -7.09
CA LEU A 60 -4.48 5.16 -6.39
C LEU A 60 -5.91 5.47 -5.94
N LYS A 61 -6.39 6.71 -6.09
CA LYS A 61 -7.74 7.10 -5.70
C LYS A 61 -8.76 6.36 -6.56
N ASN A 62 -9.77 5.78 -5.90
CA ASN A 62 -10.82 4.97 -6.50
C ASN A 62 -10.34 3.71 -7.25
N LYS A 63 -9.12 3.23 -6.96
CA LYS A 63 -8.54 2.01 -7.55
C LYS A 63 -8.60 0.82 -6.60
N VAL A 64 -8.73 -0.37 -7.16
CA VAL A 64 -8.52 -1.63 -6.46
C VAL A 64 -7.02 -1.97 -6.51
N LEU A 65 -6.40 -2.11 -5.34
CA LEU A 65 -4.97 -2.32 -5.18
C LEU A 65 -4.66 -3.81 -5.01
N GLY A 66 -3.84 -4.38 -5.88
CA GLY A 66 -3.43 -5.78 -5.81
C GLY A 66 -2.17 -5.97 -4.94
N CYS A 67 -2.26 -6.80 -3.91
CA CYS A 67 -1.11 -7.20 -3.09
C CYS A 67 -1.18 -8.67 -2.65
N TRP A 68 -0.03 -9.33 -2.52
CA TRP A 68 0.05 -10.70 -1.98
C TRP A 68 -0.34 -10.82 -0.50
N CYS A 69 -0.27 -9.72 0.27
CA CYS A 69 -0.50 -9.76 1.71
C CYS A 69 -1.98 -9.75 2.11
N ALA A 70 -2.85 -9.19 1.28
CA ALA A 70 -4.28 -9.12 1.55
C ALA A 70 -4.88 -10.54 1.57
N PRO A 71 -5.90 -10.83 2.40
CA PRO A 71 -6.67 -9.91 3.25
C PRO A 71 -6.07 -9.67 4.64
N LYS A 72 -4.89 -10.22 4.96
CA LYS A 72 -4.20 -9.89 6.21
C LYS A 72 -3.70 -8.43 6.14
N ALA A 73 -3.39 -7.85 7.30
CA ALA A 73 -2.83 -6.51 7.40
C ALA A 73 -1.73 -6.28 6.34
N CYS A 74 -1.88 -5.23 5.54
CA CYS A 74 -1.13 -5.00 4.32
C CYS A 74 -0.57 -3.59 4.30
N HIS A 75 0.53 -3.38 3.57
CA HIS A 75 1.06 -2.03 3.36
C HIS A 75 0.13 -1.19 2.46
N GLY A 76 -0.75 -1.83 1.68
CA GLY A 76 -1.82 -1.14 0.94
C GLY A 76 -2.79 -0.38 1.86
N ASP A 77 -2.98 -0.85 3.09
CA ASP A 77 -3.83 -0.16 4.08
C ASP A 77 -3.25 1.22 4.44
N VAL A 78 -1.92 1.34 4.46
CA VAL A 78 -1.22 2.62 4.67
C VAL A 78 -1.47 3.57 3.51
N LEU A 79 -1.42 3.10 2.26
CA LEU A 79 -1.70 3.93 1.09
C LEU A 79 -3.14 4.47 1.14
N ILE A 80 -4.10 3.61 1.47
CA ILE A 80 -5.51 4.01 1.64
C ILE A 80 -5.67 5.03 2.77
N LYS A 81 -4.97 4.85 3.89
CA LYS A 81 -4.95 5.80 5.01
C LYS A 81 -4.44 7.17 4.55
N LEU A 82 -3.30 7.21 3.86
CA LEU A 82 -2.68 8.46 3.39
C LEU A 82 -3.53 9.19 2.35
N ILE A 83 -4.20 8.47 1.44
CA ILE A 83 -5.15 9.05 0.48
C ILE A 83 -6.25 9.82 1.22
N LYS A 84 -6.81 9.23 2.28
CA LYS A 84 -7.85 9.86 3.10
C LYS A 84 -7.32 11.06 3.89
N GLU A 85 -6.17 10.91 4.54
CA GLU A 85 -5.57 11.99 5.35
C GLU A 85 -5.20 13.22 4.54
N LEU A 86 -4.67 13.02 3.33
CA LEU A 86 -4.24 14.10 2.45
C LEU A 86 -5.34 14.60 1.51
N ASN A 87 -6.52 13.98 1.57
CA ASN A 87 -7.68 14.27 0.73
C ASN A 87 -7.36 14.31 -0.78
N VAL A 88 -6.48 13.42 -1.22
CA VAL A 88 -6.06 13.27 -2.63
C VAL A 88 -6.92 12.32 -3.41
#